data_AF-A0A2I0VWT7-F1
#
_entry.id   AF-A0A2I0VWT7-F1
#
_cell.length_a   1.000
_cell.length_b   1.000
_cell.length_c   1.000
_cell.angle_alpha   90.00
_cell.angle_beta   90.00
_cell.angle_gamma   90.00
#
_symmetry.space_group_name_H-M   'P 1'
#
loop_
_entity.id
_entity.type
_entity.pdbx_description
1 polymer ?
#
loop_
_entity_poly.entity_id
_entity_poly.type
_entity_poly.pdbx_seq_one_letter_code
_entity_poly.pdbx_strand_id
1 'polypeptide(L)' 'MERLHIVYFLRRKGKIDQPHLIKVHHLNNNGVHLRDFKRWPSELRGKEMSESYAWSYQRKYKIDYIW' A
#
# COMPACT_ATOMS: atom_id res chain seq x y z
N MET A 1 -0.52 3.50 20.53
CA MET A 1 0.08 3.18 19.22
C MET A 1 -0.90 2.30 18.47
N GLU A 2 -1.63 2.87 17.51
CA GLU A 2 -2.62 2.13 16.74
C GLU A 2 -1.92 1.32 15.63
N ARG A 3 -2.35 0.07 15.44
CA ARG A 3 -1.85 -0.78 14.36
C ARG A 3 -2.80 -0.67 13.17
N LEU A 4 -2.28 -0.18 12.06
CA LEU A 4 -3.04 -0.01 10.83
C LEU A 4 -2.91 -1.27 9.97
N HIS A 5 -4.04 -1.75 9.46
CA HIS A 5 -4.09 -2.88 8.53
C HIS A 5 -4.22 -2.32 7.12
N ILE A 6 -3.23 -2.58 6.28
CA ILE A 6 -3.24 -2.12 4.88
C ILE A 6 -3.31 -3.36 3.99
N VAL A 7 -4.28 -3.35 3.08
CA VAL A 7 -4.41 -4.35 2.03
C VAL A 7 -3.96 -3.71 0.72
N TYR A 8 -3.07 -4.37 -0.01
CA TYR A 8 -2.65 -3.91 -1.34
C TYR A 8 -2.71 -5.03 -2.37
N PHE A 9 -2.88 -4.63 -3.62
CA PHE A 9 -2.93 -5.51 -4.78
C PHE A 9 -1.80 -5.12 -5.73
N LEU A 10 -1.17 -6.12 -6.32
CA LEU A 10 -0.14 -5.90 -7.33
C LEU A 10 -0.68 -6.38 -8.67
N ARG A 11 -0.52 -5.53 -9.69
CA ARG A 11 -0.86 -5.89 -11.06
C ARG A 11 0.41 -5.98 -11.88
N ARG A 12 0.65 -7.12 -12.51
CA ARG A 12 1.79 -7.33 -13.43
C ARG A 12 1.32 -8.12 -14.64
N LYS A 13 1.68 -7.64 -15.85
CA LYS A 13 1.30 -8.29 -17.12
C LYS A 13 -0.20 -8.60 -17.23
N GLY A 14 -1.04 -7.66 -16.82
CA GLY A 14 -2.50 -7.78 -16.89
C GLY A 14 -3.15 -8.65 -15.80
N LYS A 15 -2.38 -9.41 -15.02
CA LYS A 15 -2.89 -10.24 -13.91
C LYS A 15 -2.79 -9.50 -12.58
N ILE A 16 -3.83 -9.61 -11.77
CA ILE A 16 -3.85 -9.12 -10.38
C ILE A 16 -3.44 -10.29 -9.49
N ASP A 17 -2.43 -10.06 -8.66
CA ASP A 17 -1.97 -11.02 -7.66
C ASP A 17 -2.95 -11.09 -6.46
N GLN A 18 -2.81 -12.12 -5.64
CA GLN A 18 -3.60 -12.26 -4.41
C GLN A 18 -3.43 -11.03 -3.49
N PRO A 19 -4.46 -10.64 -2.73
CA PRO A 19 -4.37 -9.52 -1.80
C PRO A 19 -3.28 -9.75 -0.76
N HIS A 20 -2.46 -8.74 -0.53
CA HIS A 20 -1.40 -8.77 0.49
C HIS A 20 -1.81 -7.90 1.66
N LEU A 21 -1.84 -8.48 2.87
CA LEU A 21 -2.13 -7.78 4.11
C LEU A 21 -0.83 -7.44 4.84
N ILE A 22 -0.66 -6.18 5.23
CA ILE A 22 0.43 -5.73 6.09
C ILE A 22 -0.10 -5.05 7.35
N LYS A 23 0.59 -5.28 8.46
CA LYS A 23 0.32 -4.65 9.74
C LYS A 23 1.39 -3.62 10.01
N VAL A 24 0.97 -2.39 10.23
CA VAL A 24 1.85 -1.24 10.33
C VAL A 24 1.66 -0.58 11.68
N HIS A 25 2.78 -0.26 12.33
CA HIS A 25 2.77 0.63 13.47
C HIS A 25 2.66 2.08 12.99
N HIS A 26 1.54 2.72 13.28
CA HIS A 26 1.35 4.12 12.96
C HIS A 26 2.20 4.96 13.92
N LEU A 27 3.21 5.64 13.37
CA LEU A 27 4.20 6.40 14.16
C LEU A 27 3.79 7.86 14.42
N ASN A 28 2.77 8.39 13.72
CA ASN A 28 2.48 9.83 13.79
C ASN A 28 1.02 10.16 13.46
N ASN A 29 0.33 10.99 14.25
CA ASN A 29 -1.11 11.32 14.12
C ASN A 29 -1.54 11.90 12.75
N ASN A 30 -0.62 12.24 11.85
CA ASN A 30 -0.91 12.81 10.52
C ASN A 30 -1.26 11.76 9.44
N GLY A 31 -1.64 10.54 9.82
CA GLY A 31 -2.03 9.48 8.87
C GLY A 31 -0.83 8.77 8.21
N VAL A 32 -1.12 7.92 7.22
CA VAL A 32 -0.12 7.12 6.50
C VAL A 32 0.18 7.77 5.16
N HIS A 33 1.47 7.97 4.87
CA HIS A 33 1.92 8.51 3.59
C HIS A 33 2.45 7.40 2.69
N LEU A 34 2.45 7.64 1.37
CA LEU A 34 2.98 6.69 0.40
C LEU A 34 4.46 6.35 0.67
N ARG A 35 5.26 7.29 1.18
CA ARG A 35 6.65 7.02 1.56
C ARG A 35 6.76 5.99 2.67
N ASP A 36 5.86 6.05 3.65
CA ASP A 36 5.83 5.14 4.78
C ASP A 36 5.41 3.75 4.27
N PHE A 37 4.42 3.74 3.37
CA PHE A 37 4.02 2.53 2.66
C PHE A 37 5.16 1.90 1.87
N LYS A 38 5.84 2.62 0.98
CA LYS A 38 6.90 2.08 0.11
C LYS A 38 8.08 1.49 0.89
N ARG A 39 8.33 1.97 2.10
CA ARG A 39 9.38 1.43 2.98
C ARG A 39 9.12 -0.04 3.34
N TRP A 40 7.87 -0.44 3.61
CA TRP A 40 7.59 -1.81 4.06
C TRP A 40 7.74 -2.89 2.97
N PRO A 41 7.19 -2.76 1.75
CA PRO A 41 7.47 -3.69 0.67
C PRO A 41 8.96 -3.75 0.33
N SER A 42 9.69 -2.63 0.48
CA SER A 42 11.14 -2.60 0.29
C SER A 42 11.89 -3.43 1.32
N GLU A 43 11.48 -3.34 2.60
CA GLU A 43 12.05 -4.14 3.69
C GLU A 43 11.68 -5.64 3.57
N LEU A 44 10.45 -5.95 3.14
CA LEU A 44 9.97 -7.34 3.05
C LEU A 44 10.37 -8.07 1.75
N ARG A 45 10.51 -7.35 0.63
CA ARG A 45 10.67 -7.93 -0.72
C ARG A 45 11.82 -7.32 -1.53
N GLY A 46 12.59 -6.41 -0.95
CA GLY A 46 13.71 -5.73 -1.59
C GLY A 46 13.35 -4.37 -2.20
N LYS A 47 14.34 -3.47 -2.26
CA LYS A 47 14.16 -2.06 -2.66
C LYS A 47 13.51 -1.89 -4.03
N GLU A 48 13.89 -2.70 -5.01
CA GLU A 48 13.34 -2.65 -6.37
C GLU A 48 11.83 -2.89 -6.40
N MET A 49 11.27 -3.62 -5.43
CA MET A 49 9.85 -3.93 -5.39
C MET A 49 8.99 -2.68 -5.27
N SER A 50 9.39 -1.70 -4.47
CA SER A 50 8.57 -0.48 -4.30
C SER A 50 8.70 0.49 -5.47
N GLU A 51 9.80 0.41 -6.22
CA GLU A 51 10.11 1.27 -7.36
C GLU A 51 9.58 0.68 -8.68
N SER A 52 9.41 -0.64 -8.78
CA SER A 52 8.93 -1.34 -9.98
C SER A 52 7.44 -1.16 -10.29
N TYR A 53 6.67 -0.55 -9.38
CA TYR A 53 5.22 -0.37 -9.52
C TYR A 53 4.80 1.08 -9.31
N ALA A 54 3.80 1.50 -10.07
CA ALA A 54 3.01 2.68 -9.74
C ALA A 54 2.03 2.32 -8.62
N TRP A 55 1.97 3.17 -7.59
CA TRP A 55 1.13 2.95 -6.42
C TRP A 55 -0.03 3.95 -6.43
N SER A 56 -1.22 3.43 -6.17
CA SER A 56 -2.44 4.21 -6.03
C SER A 56 -3.23 3.70 -4.82
N TYR A 57 -4.19 4.46 -4.33
CA TYR A 57 -4.94 4.09 -3.13
C TYR A 57 -6.43 4.29 -3.37
N GLN A 58 -7.21 3.29 -2.97
CA GLN A 58 -8.65 3.36 -3.09
C GLN A 58 -9.19 4.48 -2.20
N ARG A 59 -9.91 5.43 -2.80
CA ARG A 59 -10.56 6.54 -2.10
C ARG A 59 -12.02 6.66 -2.52
N LYS A 60 -12.84 7.12 -1.59
CA LYS A 60 -14.23 7.44 -1.89
C LYS A 60 -14.29 8.68 -2.79
N TYR A 61 -14.99 8.56 -3.91
CA TYR A 61 -15.26 9.65 -4.83
C TYR A 61 -16.75 9.65 -5.16
N LYS A 62 -17.47 10.67 -4.66
CA LYS A 62 -18.93 10.76 -4.72
C LYS A 62 -19.59 9.51 -4.09
N ILE A 63 -20.24 8.68 -4.92
CA ILE A 63 -21.04 7.52 -4.51
C ILE A 63 -20.22 6.22 -4.57
N ASP A 64 -19.05 6.24 -5.22
CA ASP A 64 -18.24 5.04 -5.47
C ASP A 64 -16.78 5.23 -5.02
N TYR A 65 -15.94 4.25 -5.33
CA TYR A 65 -14.52 4.25 -5.03
C TYR A 65 -13.70 4.28 -6.31
N ILE A 66 -12.61 5.06 -6.27
CA ILE A 66 -11.62 5.11 -7.33
C ILE A 66 -10.25 4.76 -6.76
N TRP A 67 -9.39 4.19 -7.60
CA TRP A 67 -8.01 3.85 -7.27
C TRP A 67 -7.05 5.01 -7.48
#